data_AF-A0AAE1M2S9-F1
#
_entry.id   AF-A0AAE1M2S9-F1
#
_cell.length_a   1.000
_cell.length_b   1.000
_cell.length_c   1.000
_cell.angle_alpha   90.00
_cell.angle_beta   90.00
_cell.angle_gamma   90.00
#
_symmetry.space_group_name_H-M   'P 1'
#
loop_
_entity.id
_entity.type
_entity.pdbx_description
1 polymer ?
#
loop_
_entity_poly.entity_id
_entity_poly.type
_entity_poly.pdbx_seq_one_letter_code
_entity_poly.pdbx_strand_id
1 'polypeptide(L)'
;MGNTMASGTEPSPPLALLAGGLFEMASYLDTTGGRVDDLIDVELNDREIAGWRSGLVGLDTRYSTFKMNHLFYPEPLEQIHVGRGPNGYENVLTAEADETFYNWEHETLKAKLMRLCPPPLWPSGSYKAYCPRPILINNHHQSVLRELNAALVTSVTDIVSRWWLDAAAEFPKRMPLGEKEQDLLKYVGHQSIIGNLPEYEQRRGSWRPDFMVEEIKLQDGVAVENFRITEINARFSFNGFMHATYGHMALDDTGMGSHGLVSAARPKEIVDGLFTLFRRDRPVHLLKGEEAGMDIHMFVDAFKRRMGYAPRIITPADLRLVPDARSKSGYKLCAVSKKPERGDAVPDVSTFSFISNGEVVEQIYQVGLELHQRELLAMKPEMLREISMRCFNDMRTILLVHDKRMLGIIKQELARQVFLGIITERQAMILDRSIADTYLPGSNELRDLLIHSEAHPEVRQDYILKPIRSGKGDGIKFGDSITDEEWMAALKLQLSPNLELERCCVIQRRIIPRLYGVVLKASGERVSYPLIGTFMVINGGLLGLALWRSSDDRICAISHGGAWLCSVIRKDKVAAGESVSETFC
;
A
#
# COMPACT_ATOMS: atom_id res chain seq x y z
N MET A 1 -27.14 54.01 37.42
CA MET A 1 -28.02 54.84 36.56
C MET A 1 -27.92 54.30 35.13
N GLY A 2 -29.05 54.03 34.48
CA GLY A 2 -29.10 53.76 33.04
C GLY A 2 -29.32 52.29 32.64
N ASN A 3 -30.58 51.85 32.70
CA ASN A 3 -31.11 50.69 31.96
C ASN A 3 -31.17 51.01 30.45
N THR A 4 -30.86 50.04 29.57
CA THR A 4 -31.77 49.63 28.48
C THR A 4 -31.41 48.27 27.85
N MET A 5 -32.38 47.38 27.98
CA MET A 5 -32.78 46.15 27.28
C MET A 5 -32.09 45.65 25.98
N ALA A 6 -31.68 44.38 26.07
CA ALA A 6 -32.23 43.17 25.40
C ALA A 6 -32.30 43.05 23.87
N SER A 7 -31.50 42.12 23.34
CA SER A 7 -31.86 40.93 22.52
C SER A 7 -30.53 40.23 22.20
N GLY A 8 -30.25 38.96 22.44
CA GLY A 8 -31.06 37.75 22.46
C GLY A 8 -30.26 36.69 21.69
N THR A 9 -30.15 35.50 22.28
CA THR A 9 -29.54 34.23 21.79
C THR A 9 -28.01 34.09 21.84
N GLU A 10 -27.57 33.45 22.94
CA GLU A 10 -26.26 32.84 23.14
C GLU A 10 -26.06 31.56 22.30
N PRO A 11 -24.82 31.18 22.00
CA PRO A 11 -24.45 29.91 21.37
C PRO A 11 -24.11 28.85 22.43
N SER A 12 -24.55 27.61 22.23
CA SER A 12 -24.13 26.46 23.05
C SER A 12 -23.58 25.32 22.18
N PRO A 13 -22.33 24.88 22.39
CA PRO A 13 -21.83 23.53 22.09
C PRO A 13 -21.84 22.67 23.39
N PRO A 14 -21.32 21.40 23.46
CA PRO A 14 -20.92 20.41 22.45
C PRO A 14 -21.47 18.97 22.68
N LEU A 15 -21.08 18.04 21.79
CA LEU A 15 -21.02 16.57 21.89
C LEU A 15 -21.10 15.93 23.30
N ALA A 16 -22.12 15.07 23.51
CA ALA A 16 -22.06 13.82 24.29
C ALA A 16 -23.45 13.12 24.28
N LEU A 17 -23.64 12.07 23.47
CA LEU A 17 -24.66 11.01 23.67
C LEU A 17 -24.66 10.03 22.48
N LEU A 18 -23.70 9.10 22.46
CA LEU A 18 -23.82 7.82 21.74
C LEU A 18 -22.99 6.74 22.47
N ALA A 19 -23.07 6.75 23.80
CA ALA A 19 -22.57 5.71 24.69
C ALA A 19 -23.58 5.59 25.84
N GLY A 20 -24.70 4.89 25.59
CA GLY A 20 -25.78 4.79 26.58
C GLY A 20 -27.04 4.06 26.12
N GLY A 21 -26.95 3.17 25.13
CA GLY A 21 -28.12 2.48 24.56
C GLY A 21 -27.88 1.00 24.25
N LEU A 22 -26.96 0.35 24.97
CA LEU A 22 -26.62 -1.07 24.75
C LEU A 22 -26.66 -1.92 26.05
N PHE A 23 -27.34 -1.44 27.10
CA PHE A 23 -27.41 -2.15 28.39
C PHE A 23 -28.83 -2.46 28.92
N GLU A 24 -29.89 -2.19 28.15
CA GLU A 24 -31.27 -2.58 28.52
C GLU A 24 -32.01 -3.30 27.37
N MET A 25 -31.35 -4.29 26.77
CA MET A 25 -32.01 -5.22 25.84
C MET A 25 -31.62 -6.68 26.08
N ALA A 26 -31.26 -7.01 27.33
CA ALA A 26 -30.90 -8.36 27.76
C ALA A 26 -31.81 -8.94 28.85
N SER A 27 -32.96 -8.31 29.16
CA SER A 27 -33.88 -8.79 30.21
C SER A 27 -35.35 -8.90 29.79
N TYR A 28 -35.65 -9.03 28.50
CA TYR A 28 -37.04 -9.17 28.04
C TYR A 28 -37.20 -10.14 26.85
N LEU A 29 -36.48 -11.26 26.87
CA LEU A 29 -36.74 -12.41 26.01
C LEU A 29 -36.62 -13.70 26.82
N ASP A 30 -37.50 -13.82 27.81
CA ASP A 30 -38.01 -15.12 28.22
C ASP A 30 -39.53 -14.96 28.31
N THR A 31 -40.28 -15.92 27.75
CA THR A 31 -41.74 -15.93 27.59
C THR A 31 -42.35 -15.05 26.49
N THR A 32 -42.36 -15.55 25.25
CA THR A 32 -43.56 -15.89 24.46
C THR A 32 -43.17 -16.04 22.98
N GLY A 33 -43.43 -17.22 22.41
CA GLY A 33 -43.20 -17.49 21.00
C GLY A 33 -44.16 -16.69 20.10
N GLY A 34 -43.61 -15.93 19.17
CA GLY A 34 -44.33 -15.22 18.11
C GLY A 34 -43.37 -14.86 16.98
N ARG A 35 -43.80 -15.10 15.73
CA ARG A 35 -43.03 -14.86 14.49
C ARG A 35 -42.67 -13.38 14.34
N VAL A 36 -41.45 -13.13 13.87
CA VAL A 36 -40.95 -11.81 13.45
C VAL A 36 -40.86 -11.82 11.93
N ASP A 37 -41.95 -11.44 11.28
CA ASP A 37 -41.92 -10.80 9.97
C ASP A 37 -42.56 -9.42 10.21
N ASP A 38 -42.00 -8.39 9.57
CA ASP A 38 -42.34 -6.96 9.69
C ASP A 38 -41.67 -6.20 10.85
N LEU A 39 -40.50 -5.61 10.58
CA LEU A 39 -40.32 -4.15 10.57
C LEU A 39 -38.86 -3.74 10.32
N ILE A 40 -38.71 -2.82 9.35
CA ILE A 40 -37.52 -2.05 8.92
C ILE A 40 -36.67 -2.72 7.82
N ASP A 41 -37.26 -2.79 6.62
CA ASP A 41 -36.53 -2.69 5.36
C ASP A 41 -36.41 -1.20 4.98
N VAL A 42 -35.18 -0.69 4.96
CA VAL A 42 -34.84 0.46 4.11
C VAL A 42 -34.07 -0.12 2.93
N GLU A 43 -34.81 -0.66 1.95
CA GLU A 43 -34.26 -1.02 0.65
C GLU A 43 -33.75 0.25 -0.03
N LEU A 44 -32.42 0.38 -0.12
CA LEU A 44 -31.78 1.29 -1.06
C LEU A 44 -32.07 0.77 -2.48
N ASN A 45 -32.88 1.51 -3.22
CA ASN A 45 -33.37 1.13 -4.54
C ASN A 45 -32.19 1.08 -5.54
N ASP A 46 -31.95 -0.07 -6.18
CA ASP A 46 -30.86 -0.31 -7.15
C ASP A 46 -30.81 0.72 -8.30
N ARG A 47 -31.92 1.43 -8.55
CA ARG A 47 -32.01 2.52 -9.54
C ARG A 47 -31.25 3.79 -9.15
N GLU A 48 -31.13 4.13 -7.87
CA GLU A 48 -30.38 5.31 -7.44
C GLU A 48 -28.86 5.07 -7.51
N ILE A 49 -28.42 3.84 -7.25
CA ILE A 49 -27.01 3.41 -7.41
C ILE A 49 -26.62 3.32 -8.91
N ALA A 50 -27.50 2.83 -9.78
CA ALA A 50 -27.29 2.84 -11.23
C ALA A 50 -27.32 4.27 -11.83
N GLY A 51 -28.15 5.15 -11.26
CA GLY A 51 -28.18 6.59 -11.57
C GLY A 51 -26.87 7.31 -11.24
N TRP A 52 -26.12 6.86 -10.23
CA TRP A 52 -24.80 7.39 -9.90
C TRP A 52 -23.68 6.92 -10.84
N ARG A 53 -23.72 5.68 -11.36
CA ARG A 53 -22.75 5.23 -12.38
C ARG A 53 -22.88 5.98 -13.70
N SER A 54 -24.12 6.24 -14.12
CA SER A 54 -24.40 7.11 -15.27
C SER A 54 -24.19 8.59 -14.94
N GLY A 55 -24.43 8.99 -13.69
CA GLY A 55 -24.17 10.33 -13.16
C GLY A 55 -22.69 10.70 -13.10
N LEU A 56 -21.79 9.77 -12.76
CA LEU A 56 -20.33 9.99 -12.79
C LEU A 56 -19.77 10.11 -14.21
N VAL A 57 -20.40 9.42 -15.19
CA VAL A 57 -20.13 9.63 -16.62
C VAL A 57 -20.70 10.97 -17.12
N GLY A 58 -21.76 11.49 -16.49
CA GLY A 58 -22.41 12.76 -16.83
C GLY A 58 -21.97 14.00 -16.02
N LEU A 59 -21.22 13.82 -14.93
CA LEU A 59 -20.80 14.88 -14.00
C LEU A 59 -19.58 15.66 -14.48
N ASP A 60 -18.94 15.23 -15.57
CA ASP A 60 -17.91 15.98 -16.27
C ASP A 60 -18.42 17.41 -16.63
N THR A 61 -19.73 17.58 -16.89
CA THR A 61 -20.27 18.84 -17.43
C THR A 61 -20.71 19.91 -16.42
N ARG A 62 -20.69 19.70 -15.09
CA ARG A 62 -21.39 20.61 -14.16
C ARG A 62 -20.62 21.18 -12.96
N TYR A 63 -19.31 20.95 -12.84
CA TYR A 63 -18.49 21.62 -11.82
C TYR A 63 -17.24 22.29 -12.43
N SER A 64 -17.47 23.34 -13.20
CA SER A 64 -16.43 24.29 -13.62
C SER A 64 -16.84 25.69 -13.20
N THR A 65 -16.64 26.03 -11.94
CA THR A 65 -16.54 27.44 -11.50
C THR A 65 -15.68 27.55 -10.24
N PHE A 66 -14.50 26.95 -10.28
CA PHE A 66 -13.37 27.46 -9.52
C PHE A 66 -12.52 28.30 -10.47
N LYS A 67 -12.48 29.62 -10.27
CA LYS A 67 -11.54 30.50 -10.96
C LYS A 67 -10.12 30.10 -10.54
N MET A 68 -9.47 29.23 -11.31
CA MET A 68 -8.02 29.08 -11.28
C MET A 68 -7.42 30.35 -11.88
N ASN A 69 -6.84 31.19 -11.02
CA ASN A 69 -6.04 32.32 -11.48
C ASN A 69 -4.76 31.78 -12.15
N HIS A 70 -4.61 32.11 -13.43
CA HIS A 70 -3.44 31.90 -14.32
C HIS A 70 -2.95 30.46 -14.57
N LEU A 71 -3.12 30.04 -15.83
CA LEU A 71 -2.61 28.82 -16.44
C LEU A 71 -1.11 28.62 -16.23
N PHE A 72 -0.75 27.70 -15.35
CA PHE A 72 0.48 26.90 -15.50
C PHE A 72 0.05 25.44 -15.41
N TYR A 73 0.00 24.76 -16.56
CA TYR A 73 -0.13 23.31 -16.58
C TYR A 73 1.08 22.70 -15.85
N PRO A 74 0.89 21.64 -15.05
CA PRO A 74 2.00 21.03 -14.35
C PRO A 74 3.03 20.53 -15.37
N GLU A 75 4.30 20.92 -15.17
CA GLU A 75 5.41 20.38 -15.95
C GLU A 75 5.44 18.84 -15.78
N PRO A 76 5.60 18.07 -16.88
CA PRO A 76 5.64 16.62 -16.80
C PRO A 76 6.87 16.13 -16.03
N LEU A 77 6.85 14.85 -15.65
CA LEU A 77 8.03 14.19 -15.11
C LEU A 77 9.16 14.16 -16.14
N GLU A 78 10.37 14.48 -15.69
CA GLU A 78 11.57 14.47 -16.53
C GLU A 78 12.71 13.75 -15.82
N GLN A 79 13.51 12.99 -16.56
CA GLN A 79 14.76 12.48 -16.01
C GLN A 79 15.87 13.51 -16.21
N ILE A 80 16.68 13.73 -15.17
CA ILE A 80 17.70 14.79 -15.17
C ILE A 80 19.08 14.29 -14.74
N HIS A 81 20.10 14.98 -15.20
CA HIS A 81 21.43 15.00 -14.59
C HIS A 81 21.49 16.04 -13.49
N VAL A 82 21.96 15.64 -12.31
CA VAL A 82 22.19 16.54 -11.18
C VAL A 82 23.53 17.27 -11.37
N GLY A 83 23.57 18.55 -11.04
CA GLY A 83 24.79 19.37 -11.04
C GLY A 83 25.21 19.93 -12.40
N ARG A 84 24.37 19.78 -13.42
CA ARG A 84 24.60 20.31 -14.78
C ARG A 84 23.68 21.49 -15.08
N GLY A 85 24.01 22.28 -16.10
CA GLY A 85 23.14 23.37 -16.55
C GLY A 85 22.98 24.56 -15.57
N PRO A 86 22.31 25.65 -16.00
CA PRO A 86 22.18 26.88 -15.23
C PRO A 86 21.28 26.76 -13.99
N ASN A 87 20.39 25.77 -13.97
CA ASN A 87 19.45 25.53 -12.88
C ASN A 87 19.97 24.49 -11.86
N GLY A 88 21.23 24.05 -11.99
CA GLY A 88 21.79 22.96 -11.20
C GLY A 88 21.31 21.57 -11.62
N TYR A 89 20.54 21.46 -12.70
CA TYR A 89 20.29 20.21 -13.41
C TYR A 89 20.10 20.44 -14.92
N GLU A 90 20.20 19.35 -15.69
CA GLU A 90 19.99 19.32 -17.14
C GLU A 90 19.17 18.08 -17.52
N ASN A 91 18.23 18.22 -18.47
CA ASN A 91 17.42 17.10 -18.95
C ASN A 91 18.28 16.08 -19.72
N VAL A 92 18.12 14.79 -19.46
CA VAL A 92 18.94 13.72 -20.09
C VAL A 92 18.84 13.68 -21.61
N LEU A 93 17.74 14.17 -22.19
CA LEU A 93 17.50 14.20 -23.63
C LEU A 93 18.22 15.35 -24.33
N THR A 94 18.45 16.45 -23.62
CA THR A 94 19.15 17.62 -24.16
C THR A 94 20.61 17.65 -23.77
N ALA A 95 21.00 16.95 -22.70
CA ALA A 95 22.36 16.93 -22.20
C ALA A 95 23.34 16.29 -23.19
N GLU A 96 24.41 17.01 -23.53
CA GLU A 96 25.56 16.44 -24.23
C GLU A 96 26.47 15.74 -23.20
N ALA A 97 26.32 14.42 -23.09
CA ALA A 97 27.10 13.56 -22.21
C ALA A 97 27.57 12.32 -22.98
N ASP A 98 28.83 11.93 -22.79
CA ASP A 98 29.41 10.73 -23.39
C ASP A 98 29.33 9.53 -22.44
N GLU A 99 29.65 8.35 -22.96
CA GLU A 99 29.66 7.09 -22.20
C GLU A 99 30.61 7.15 -20.98
N THR A 100 31.71 7.89 -21.07
CA THR A 100 32.65 8.08 -19.94
C THR A 100 31.96 8.76 -18.76
N PHE A 101 31.19 9.82 -19.03
CA PHE A 101 30.44 10.53 -18.02
C PHE A 101 29.35 9.65 -17.39
N TYR A 102 28.58 8.93 -18.20
CA TYR A 102 27.55 8.03 -17.68
C TYR A 102 28.14 6.90 -16.82
N ASN A 103 29.27 6.31 -17.23
CA ASN A 103 30.00 5.33 -16.44
C ASN A 103 30.45 5.92 -15.09
N TRP A 104 31.01 7.14 -15.10
CA TRP A 104 31.42 7.83 -13.88
C TRP A 104 30.24 8.07 -12.93
N GLU A 105 29.08 8.51 -13.42
CA GLU A 105 27.87 8.69 -12.58
C GLU A 105 27.45 7.37 -11.91
N HIS A 106 27.40 6.26 -12.67
CA HIS A 106 26.99 4.97 -12.13
C HIS A 106 27.97 4.46 -11.08
N GLU A 107 29.27 4.45 -11.37
CA GLU A 107 30.26 3.95 -10.41
C GLU A 107 30.35 4.84 -9.17
N THR A 108 30.20 6.16 -9.32
CA THR A 108 30.15 7.10 -8.19
C THR A 108 28.98 6.78 -7.26
N LEU A 109 27.78 6.59 -7.81
CA LEU A 109 26.61 6.35 -6.98
C LEU A 109 26.58 4.93 -6.40
N LYS A 110 27.00 3.93 -7.17
CA LYS A 110 27.20 2.56 -6.72
C LYS A 110 28.17 2.51 -5.53
N ALA A 111 29.27 3.26 -5.57
CA ALA A 111 30.20 3.37 -4.45
C ALA A 111 29.53 3.97 -3.20
N LYS A 112 28.65 4.97 -3.34
CA LYS A 112 27.87 5.54 -2.23
C LYS A 112 26.88 4.52 -1.65
N LEU A 113 26.13 3.81 -2.49
CA LEU A 113 25.21 2.75 -2.04
C LEU A 113 25.93 1.64 -1.26
N MET A 114 27.10 1.21 -1.73
CA MET A 114 27.91 0.18 -1.04
C MET A 114 28.49 0.66 0.30
N ARG A 115 28.66 1.97 0.52
CA ARG A 115 29.03 2.53 1.83
C ARG A 115 27.85 2.53 2.80
N LEU A 116 26.63 2.74 2.30
CA LEU A 116 25.42 2.76 3.11
C LEU A 116 24.97 1.35 3.53
N CYS A 117 25.19 0.36 2.67
CA CYS A 117 24.78 -1.02 2.87
C CYS A 117 25.76 -1.99 2.17
N PRO A 118 26.32 -2.98 2.90
CA PRO A 118 27.23 -3.95 2.33
C PRO A 118 26.64 -4.71 1.11
N PRO A 119 27.43 -4.95 0.05
CA PRO A 119 26.96 -5.61 -1.18
C PRO A 119 26.17 -6.92 -0.98
N PRO A 120 26.53 -7.83 -0.05
CA PRO A 120 25.81 -9.09 0.14
C PRO A 120 24.37 -8.92 0.67
N LEU A 121 24.04 -7.77 1.28
CA LEU A 121 22.70 -7.52 1.83
C LEU A 121 21.71 -7.01 0.77
N TRP A 122 22.20 -6.59 -0.40
CA TRP A 122 21.34 -6.18 -1.50
C TRP A 122 20.81 -7.41 -2.24
N PRO A 123 19.48 -7.60 -2.33
CA PRO A 123 18.90 -8.78 -2.97
C PRO A 123 19.35 -8.83 -4.42
N SER A 124 19.87 -9.98 -4.85
CA SER A 124 20.38 -10.22 -6.21
C SER A 124 21.35 -9.15 -6.73
N GLY A 125 22.06 -8.45 -5.83
CA GLY A 125 22.95 -7.34 -6.21
C GLY A 125 22.23 -6.13 -6.80
N SER A 126 20.97 -5.88 -6.40
CA SER A 126 20.10 -4.81 -6.90
C SER A 126 20.68 -3.40 -6.87
N TYR A 127 21.70 -3.11 -6.05
CA TYR A 127 22.45 -1.84 -6.11
C TYR A 127 23.07 -1.57 -7.49
N LYS A 128 23.36 -2.61 -8.28
CA LYS A 128 23.89 -2.49 -9.64
C LYS A 128 22.85 -2.00 -10.65
N ALA A 129 21.57 -2.17 -10.35
CA ALA A 129 20.45 -1.74 -11.19
C ALA A 129 20.00 -0.30 -10.87
N TYR A 130 20.68 0.40 -9.94
CA TYR A 130 20.37 1.78 -9.63
C TYR A 130 20.78 2.70 -10.79
N CYS A 131 19.85 3.54 -11.24
CA CYS A 131 20.10 4.59 -12.21
C CYS A 131 20.34 5.94 -11.50
N PRO A 132 21.55 6.54 -11.59
CA PRO A 132 21.94 7.76 -10.85
C PRO A 132 21.25 9.04 -11.29
N ARG A 133 20.45 8.99 -12.37
CA ARG A 133 19.73 10.13 -12.93
C ARG A 133 18.29 10.10 -12.41
N PRO A 134 17.92 10.93 -11.42
CA PRO A 134 16.60 10.88 -10.80
C PRO A 134 15.50 11.44 -11.70
N ILE A 135 14.26 11.17 -11.32
CA ILE A 135 13.09 11.84 -11.89
C ILE A 135 12.85 13.16 -11.15
N LEU A 136 12.86 14.27 -11.88
CA LEU A 136 12.44 15.57 -11.39
C LEU A 136 10.91 15.60 -11.29
N ILE A 137 10.41 15.90 -10.10
CA ILE A 137 8.99 16.11 -9.84
C ILE A 137 8.74 17.54 -9.37
N ASN A 138 7.48 17.96 -9.36
CA ASN A 138 7.05 19.26 -8.89
C ASN A 138 6.05 19.14 -7.71
N ASN A 139 5.64 20.29 -7.16
CA ASN A 139 4.69 20.34 -6.04
C ASN A 139 3.31 19.77 -6.40
N HIS A 140 2.90 19.84 -7.68
CA HIS A 140 1.64 19.28 -8.12
C HIS A 140 1.66 17.75 -7.97
N HIS A 141 2.72 17.08 -8.41
CA HIS A 141 2.89 15.62 -8.21
C HIS A 141 2.83 15.23 -6.73
N GLN A 142 3.49 15.99 -5.84
CA GLN A 142 3.40 15.75 -4.40
C GLN A 142 1.99 15.96 -3.84
N SER A 143 1.28 16.99 -4.30
CA SER A 143 -0.09 17.27 -3.85
C SER A 143 -1.06 16.18 -4.29
N VAL A 144 -1.00 15.77 -5.56
CA VAL A 144 -1.79 14.66 -6.10
C VAL A 144 -1.55 13.38 -5.29
N LEU A 145 -0.28 13.08 -4.98
CA LEU A 145 0.07 11.90 -4.20
C LEU A 145 -0.46 11.96 -2.76
N ARG A 146 -0.38 13.12 -2.09
CA ARG A 146 -0.92 13.32 -0.74
C ARG A 146 -2.43 13.13 -0.69
N GLU A 147 -3.16 13.72 -1.63
CA GLU A 147 -4.61 13.60 -1.72
C GLU A 147 -5.05 12.17 -2.04
N LEU A 148 -4.36 11.53 -2.99
CA LEU A 148 -4.58 10.12 -3.33
C LEU A 148 -4.36 9.21 -2.12
N ASN A 149 -3.24 9.36 -1.41
CA ASN A 149 -2.98 8.57 -0.22
C ASN A 149 -4.04 8.80 0.87
N ALA A 150 -4.40 10.05 1.14
CA ALA A 150 -5.41 10.37 2.14
C ALA A 150 -6.75 9.69 1.80
N ALA A 151 -7.22 9.83 0.55
CA ALA A 151 -8.45 9.17 0.09
C ALA A 151 -8.35 7.65 0.20
N LEU A 152 -7.23 7.06 -0.23
CA LEU A 152 -7.02 5.61 -0.22
C LEU A 152 -7.03 5.05 1.20
N VAL A 153 -6.30 5.67 2.11
CA VAL A 153 -6.22 5.27 3.51
C VAL A 153 -7.58 5.38 4.18
N THR A 154 -8.30 6.48 3.99
CA THR A 154 -9.65 6.64 4.55
C THR A 154 -10.61 5.56 4.02
N SER A 155 -10.66 5.35 2.70
CA SER A 155 -11.55 4.36 2.10
C SER A 155 -11.24 2.93 2.55
N VAL A 156 -9.95 2.53 2.55
CA VAL A 156 -9.53 1.19 2.99
C VAL A 156 -9.77 1.00 4.49
N THR A 157 -9.54 2.03 5.31
CA THR A 157 -9.78 1.95 6.76
C THR A 157 -11.24 1.70 7.04
N ASP A 158 -12.14 2.41 6.37
CA ASP A 158 -13.58 2.18 6.50
C ASP A 158 -13.93 0.75 6.11
N ILE A 159 -13.63 0.33 4.87
CA ILE A 159 -13.96 -1.01 4.34
C ILE A 159 -13.50 -2.12 5.31
N VAL A 160 -12.26 -2.06 5.76
CA VAL A 160 -11.71 -3.08 6.67
C VAL A 160 -12.36 -3.05 8.05
N SER A 161 -12.67 -1.87 8.58
CA SER A 161 -13.24 -1.72 9.93
C SER A 161 -14.66 -2.28 10.02
N ARG A 162 -15.46 -2.15 8.96
CA ARG A 162 -16.83 -2.68 8.91
C ARG A 162 -16.95 -4.01 8.14
N TRP A 163 -15.84 -4.65 7.79
CA TRP A 163 -15.81 -5.87 6.96
C TRP A 163 -16.79 -6.97 7.42
N TRP A 164 -16.95 -7.14 8.73
CA TRP A 164 -17.86 -8.13 9.34
C TRP A 164 -19.11 -7.51 9.97
N LEU A 165 -19.18 -6.19 10.05
CA LEU A 165 -20.23 -5.45 10.76
C LEU A 165 -21.31 -4.92 9.82
N ASP A 166 -20.95 -4.60 8.58
CA ASP A 166 -21.89 -4.11 7.56
C ASP A 166 -22.41 -5.26 6.70
N ALA A 167 -23.49 -5.90 7.17
CA ALA A 167 -24.13 -7.00 6.46
C ALA A 167 -24.63 -6.59 5.06
N ALA A 168 -25.08 -5.34 4.89
CA ALA A 168 -25.59 -4.82 3.62
C ALA A 168 -24.49 -4.65 2.57
N ALA A 169 -23.24 -4.43 2.96
CA ALA A 169 -22.13 -4.32 2.03
C ALA A 169 -21.68 -5.68 1.45
N GLU A 170 -22.06 -6.79 2.10
CA GLU A 170 -21.76 -8.17 1.70
C GLU A 170 -20.27 -8.41 1.32
N PHE A 171 -19.32 -7.75 2.00
CA PHE A 171 -17.89 -7.85 1.63
C PHE A 171 -17.34 -9.28 1.53
N PRO A 172 -17.64 -10.20 2.48
CA PRO A 172 -17.16 -11.57 2.40
C PRO A 172 -17.71 -12.34 1.19
N LYS A 173 -18.87 -11.94 0.64
CA LYS A 173 -19.47 -12.54 -0.56
C LYS A 173 -18.84 -11.98 -1.83
N ARG A 174 -18.53 -10.68 -1.86
CA ARG A 174 -17.86 -10.02 -2.99
C ARG A 174 -16.38 -10.36 -3.11
N MET A 175 -15.74 -10.62 -1.97
CA MET A 175 -14.33 -11.02 -1.89
C MET A 175 -14.19 -12.24 -0.97
N PRO A 176 -14.60 -13.43 -1.45
CA PRO A 176 -14.54 -14.65 -0.64
C PRO A 176 -13.09 -14.98 -0.27
N LEU A 177 -12.90 -15.47 0.96
CA LEU A 177 -11.64 -15.95 1.50
C LEU A 177 -11.78 -17.41 1.90
N GLY A 178 -10.67 -18.12 2.04
CA GLY A 178 -10.67 -19.49 2.56
C GLY A 178 -11.16 -19.52 4.00
N GLU A 179 -11.74 -20.65 4.41
CA GLU A 179 -12.33 -20.82 5.75
C GLU A 179 -11.37 -20.42 6.87
N LYS A 180 -10.12 -20.91 6.82
CA LYS A 180 -9.08 -20.55 7.79
C LYS A 180 -8.79 -19.04 7.86
N GLU A 181 -8.85 -18.34 6.73
CA GLU A 181 -8.61 -16.90 6.67
C GLU A 181 -9.79 -16.14 7.27
N GLN A 182 -11.02 -16.55 6.94
CA GLN A 182 -12.22 -15.96 7.51
C GLN A 182 -12.24 -16.11 9.03
N ASP A 183 -11.96 -17.32 9.53
CA ASP A 183 -11.93 -17.60 10.96
C ASP A 183 -10.86 -16.78 11.68
N LEU A 184 -9.68 -16.65 11.07
CA LEU A 184 -8.62 -15.82 11.61
C LEU A 184 -9.01 -14.35 11.66
N LEU A 185 -9.57 -13.81 10.58
CA LEU A 185 -9.97 -12.40 10.50
C LEU A 185 -11.15 -12.07 11.40
N LYS A 186 -12.12 -12.99 11.56
CA LYS A 186 -13.20 -12.86 12.55
C LYS A 186 -12.63 -12.84 13.97
N TYR A 187 -11.67 -13.73 14.27
CA TYR A 187 -10.97 -13.72 15.54
C TYR A 187 -10.27 -12.38 15.79
N VAL A 188 -9.48 -11.88 14.82
CA VAL A 188 -8.77 -10.58 14.91
C VAL A 188 -9.74 -9.42 15.10
N GLY A 189 -10.86 -9.40 14.36
CA GLY A 189 -11.92 -8.41 14.53
C GLY A 189 -12.51 -8.45 15.94
N HIS A 190 -12.87 -9.64 16.43
CA HIS A 190 -13.39 -9.81 17.79
C HIS A 190 -12.39 -9.37 18.86
N GLN A 191 -11.10 -9.69 18.71
CA GLN A 191 -10.06 -9.23 19.63
C GLN A 191 -9.94 -7.70 19.68
N SER A 192 -10.23 -7.02 18.56
CA SER A 192 -10.30 -5.55 18.53
C SER A 192 -11.51 -5.04 19.34
N ILE A 193 -12.69 -5.65 19.15
CA ILE A 193 -13.94 -5.27 19.84
C ILE A 193 -13.81 -5.41 21.36
N ILE A 194 -13.18 -6.48 21.86
CA ILE A 194 -13.00 -6.70 23.30
C ILE A 194 -11.77 -5.98 23.88
N GLY A 195 -11.09 -5.13 23.11
CA GLY A 195 -9.97 -4.31 23.56
C GLY A 195 -8.65 -5.08 23.78
N ASN A 196 -8.50 -6.28 23.23
CA ASN A 196 -7.25 -7.04 23.28
C ASN A 196 -6.28 -6.66 22.15
N LEU A 197 -6.82 -6.14 21.05
CA LEU A 197 -6.08 -5.61 19.92
C LEU A 197 -6.51 -4.16 19.68
N PRO A 198 -5.62 -3.26 19.25
CA PRO A 198 -6.03 -1.94 18.78
C PRO A 198 -6.98 -2.03 17.58
N GLU A 199 -7.80 -1.00 17.41
CA GLU A 199 -8.60 -0.81 16.20
C GLU A 199 -7.72 -0.78 14.95
N TYR A 200 -8.29 -1.16 13.80
CA TYR A 200 -7.54 -1.28 12.56
C TYR A 200 -6.76 -0.02 12.19
N GLU A 201 -7.39 1.15 12.35
CA GLU A 201 -6.81 2.46 12.10
C GLU A 201 -5.46 2.67 12.80
N GLN A 202 -5.30 2.15 14.01
CA GLN A 202 -4.10 2.37 14.82
C GLN A 202 -2.94 1.42 14.47
N ARG A 203 -3.19 0.41 13.63
CA ARG A 203 -2.23 -0.67 13.33
C ARG A 203 -2.25 -1.15 11.89
N ARG A 204 -2.51 -0.26 10.93
CA ARG A 204 -2.55 -0.57 9.49
C ARG A 204 -1.25 -1.16 8.96
N GLY A 205 -0.14 -0.99 9.66
CA GLY A 205 1.17 -1.48 9.25
C GLY A 205 1.73 -0.70 8.07
N SER A 206 2.59 -1.35 7.27
CA SER A 206 3.23 -0.76 6.10
C SER A 206 2.57 -1.18 4.80
N TRP A 207 2.29 -0.23 3.92
CA TRP A 207 1.80 -0.47 2.56
C TRP A 207 2.76 0.14 1.54
N ARG A 208 2.78 -0.49 0.37
CA ARG A 208 3.46 0.00 -0.82
C ARG A 208 2.52 -0.09 -2.03
N PRO A 209 1.71 0.94 -2.28
CA PRO A 209 0.94 1.02 -3.51
C PRO A 209 1.85 1.26 -4.72
N ASP A 210 1.65 0.43 -5.75
CA ASP A 210 2.40 0.52 -7.01
C ASP A 210 1.47 1.10 -8.09
N PHE A 211 1.95 2.10 -8.82
CA PHE A 211 1.16 2.83 -9.81
C PHE A 211 1.92 3.01 -11.14
N MET A 212 1.15 3.19 -12.21
CA MET A 212 1.65 3.59 -13.52
C MET A 212 1.20 5.02 -13.81
N VAL A 213 1.96 5.75 -14.62
CA VAL A 213 1.54 7.08 -15.08
C VAL A 213 0.84 6.95 -16.41
N GLU A 214 -0.44 7.32 -16.45
CA GLU A 214 -1.25 7.38 -17.66
C GLU A 214 -1.43 8.83 -18.09
N GLU A 215 -1.59 9.05 -19.39
CA GLU A 215 -1.94 10.36 -19.92
C GLU A 215 -3.46 10.47 -20.01
N ILE A 216 -4.03 11.51 -19.38
CA ILE A 216 -5.45 11.83 -19.52
C ILE A 216 -5.60 13.19 -20.18
N LYS A 217 -6.62 13.35 -21.03
CA LYS A 217 -6.96 14.64 -21.62
C LYS A 217 -8.01 15.32 -20.76
N LEU A 218 -7.72 16.55 -20.35
CA LEU A 218 -8.71 17.44 -19.74
C LEU A 218 -9.70 17.93 -20.81
N GLN A 219 -10.81 18.54 -20.38
CA GLN A 219 -11.85 19.06 -21.28
C GLN A 219 -11.35 20.12 -22.27
N ASP A 220 -10.31 20.86 -21.88
CA ASP A 220 -9.61 21.83 -22.73
C ASP A 220 -8.65 21.18 -23.73
N GLY A 221 -8.57 19.84 -23.75
CA GLY A 221 -7.73 19.04 -24.64
C GLY A 221 -6.30 18.85 -24.12
N VAL A 222 -5.94 19.41 -22.96
CA VAL A 222 -4.58 19.33 -22.44
C VAL A 222 -4.33 17.96 -21.81
N ALA A 223 -3.26 17.32 -22.28
CA ALA A 223 -2.74 16.08 -21.73
C ALA A 223 -2.06 16.34 -20.37
N VAL A 224 -2.51 15.65 -19.34
CA VAL A 224 -1.92 15.69 -17.99
C VAL A 224 -1.62 14.29 -17.49
N GLU A 225 -0.64 14.20 -16.60
CA GLU A 225 -0.24 12.95 -15.97
C GLU A 225 -1.25 12.54 -14.89
N ASN A 226 -1.62 11.26 -14.90
CA ASN A 226 -2.51 10.67 -13.92
C ASN A 226 -1.88 9.41 -13.32
N PHE A 227 -1.71 9.39 -12.01
CA PHE A 227 -1.17 8.24 -11.29
C PHE A 227 -2.26 7.19 -11.09
N ARG A 228 -2.11 6.02 -11.71
CA ARG A 228 -3.08 4.92 -11.67
C ARG A 228 -2.51 3.74 -10.88
N ILE A 229 -2.98 3.56 -9.65
CA ILE A 229 -2.68 2.44 -8.76
C ILE A 229 -3.12 1.14 -9.41
N THR A 230 -2.21 0.18 -9.44
CA THR A 230 -2.39 -1.12 -10.08
C THR A 230 -2.47 -2.28 -9.09
N GLU A 231 -1.88 -2.09 -7.90
CA GLU A 231 -1.92 -3.00 -6.75
C GLU A 231 -1.47 -2.29 -5.46
N ILE A 232 -1.80 -2.88 -4.31
CA ILE A 232 -1.31 -2.47 -2.99
C ILE A 232 -0.48 -3.62 -2.41
N ASN A 233 0.82 -3.43 -2.27
CA ASN A 233 1.70 -4.42 -1.64
C ASN A 233 1.73 -4.20 -0.13
N ALA A 234 1.13 -5.10 0.64
CA ALA A 234 1.03 -4.94 2.10
C ALA A 234 1.26 -6.23 2.90
N ARG A 235 1.64 -7.33 2.22
CA ARG A 235 1.96 -8.62 2.86
C ARG A 235 3.27 -8.59 3.64
N PHE A 236 4.32 -8.06 3.02
CA PHE A 236 5.65 -7.99 3.59
C PHE A 236 5.89 -6.61 4.18
N SER A 237 6.33 -6.56 5.44
CA SER A 237 6.53 -5.29 6.12
C SER A 237 7.71 -4.47 5.58
N PHE A 238 8.71 -5.17 5.04
CA PHE A 238 9.87 -4.58 4.40
C PHE A 238 9.78 -4.96 2.92
N ASN A 239 9.46 -3.98 2.07
CA ASN A 239 9.26 -4.24 0.65
C ASN A 239 9.75 -3.06 -0.21
N GLY A 240 11.01 -2.67 -0.04
CA GLY A 240 11.66 -1.59 -0.80
C GLY A 240 11.77 -0.26 -0.06
N PHE A 241 11.44 -0.23 1.23
CA PHE A 241 11.63 0.94 2.11
C PHE A 241 13.11 1.28 2.27
N MET A 242 13.99 0.29 2.46
CA MET A 242 15.44 0.53 2.58
C MET A 242 16.08 0.82 1.22
N HIS A 243 15.59 0.25 0.12
CA HIS A 243 15.99 0.66 -1.23
C HIS A 243 15.72 2.15 -1.44
N ALA A 244 14.51 2.60 -1.12
CA ALA A 244 14.15 4.01 -1.20
C ALA A 244 15.04 4.88 -0.30
N THR A 245 15.19 4.48 0.96
CA THR A 245 16.03 5.18 1.94
C THR A 245 17.45 5.36 1.43
N TYR A 246 18.14 4.27 1.09
CA TYR A 246 19.54 4.34 0.68
C TYR A 246 19.73 4.94 -0.70
N GLY A 247 18.76 4.77 -1.61
CA GLY A 247 18.75 5.43 -2.91
C GLY A 247 18.72 6.96 -2.77
N HIS A 248 17.82 7.48 -1.93
CA HIS A 248 17.75 8.92 -1.67
C HIS A 248 18.95 9.43 -0.88
N MET A 249 19.45 8.70 0.12
CA MET A 249 20.69 9.08 0.83
C MET A 249 21.89 9.14 -0.11
N ALA A 250 22.03 8.18 -1.03
CA ALA A 250 23.13 8.17 -2.00
C ALA A 250 23.04 9.36 -2.97
N LEU A 251 21.83 9.79 -3.35
CA LEU A 251 21.61 11.02 -4.12
C LEU A 251 21.93 12.27 -3.30
N ASP A 252 21.47 12.36 -2.05
CA ASP A 252 21.79 13.49 -1.16
C ASP A 252 23.32 13.64 -1.06
N ASP A 253 24.05 12.53 -0.90
CA ASP A 253 25.51 12.47 -0.84
C ASP A 253 26.21 12.89 -2.15
N THR A 254 25.51 13.01 -3.28
CA THR A 254 26.09 13.59 -4.53
C THR A 254 26.30 15.09 -4.44
N GLY A 255 25.75 15.75 -3.42
CA GLY A 255 25.78 17.21 -3.29
C GLY A 255 24.63 17.89 -4.02
N MET A 256 23.54 17.19 -4.37
CA MET A 256 22.41 17.79 -5.09
C MET A 256 21.80 19.02 -4.38
N GLY A 257 21.94 19.11 -3.06
CA GLY A 257 21.53 20.27 -2.26
C GLY A 257 22.24 21.57 -2.64
N SER A 258 23.52 21.53 -3.02
CA SER A 258 24.23 22.72 -3.52
C SER A 258 23.78 23.14 -4.92
N HIS A 259 23.03 22.28 -5.61
CA HIS A 259 22.44 22.53 -6.92
C HIS A 259 20.95 22.88 -6.86
N GLY A 260 20.43 23.19 -5.66
CA GLY A 260 19.03 23.60 -5.49
C GLY A 260 18.02 22.47 -5.59
N LEU A 261 18.45 21.20 -5.52
CA LEU A 261 17.59 20.02 -5.51
C LEU A 261 17.57 19.36 -4.13
N VAL A 262 16.45 18.74 -3.79
CA VAL A 262 16.29 17.90 -2.60
C VAL A 262 15.54 16.62 -2.94
N SER A 263 15.73 15.58 -2.12
CA SER A 263 15.00 14.32 -2.25
C SER A 263 13.49 14.53 -2.14
N ALA A 264 12.72 13.92 -3.03
CA ALA A 264 11.26 14.00 -3.02
C ALA A 264 10.59 13.14 -1.93
N ALA A 265 11.33 12.18 -1.36
CA ALA A 265 10.96 11.46 -0.14
C ALA A 265 12.13 11.55 0.83
N ARG A 266 11.85 11.81 2.10
CA ARG A 266 12.89 12.05 3.10
C ARG A 266 13.39 10.72 3.67
N PRO A 267 14.66 10.31 3.46
CA PRO A 267 15.16 9.02 3.93
C PRO A 267 14.94 8.79 5.43
N LYS A 268 15.15 9.84 6.23
CA LYS A 268 14.97 9.79 7.68
C LYS A 268 13.52 9.47 8.06
N GLU A 269 12.54 10.06 7.38
CA GLU A 269 11.12 9.82 7.63
C GLU A 269 10.70 8.40 7.24
N ILE A 270 11.25 7.87 6.15
CA ILE A 270 11.03 6.47 5.73
C ILE A 270 11.52 5.51 6.82
N VAL A 271 12.77 5.66 7.28
CA VAL A 271 13.35 4.82 8.32
C VAL A 271 12.61 5.01 9.64
N ASP A 272 12.40 6.25 10.08
CA ASP A 272 11.70 6.52 11.34
C ASP A 272 10.29 5.93 11.34
N GLY A 273 9.59 6.02 10.21
CA GLY A 273 8.32 5.36 9.98
C GLY A 273 8.40 3.86 10.25
N LEU A 274 9.38 3.12 9.68
CA LEU A 274 9.54 1.69 9.95
C LEU A 274 9.71 1.40 11.44
N PHE A 275 10.43 2.27 12.16
CA PHE A 275 10.63 2.17 13.61
C PHE A 275 9.40 2.58 14.44
N THR A 276 8.28 2.95 13.82
CA THR A 276 6.97 3.12 14.48
C THR A 276 6.11 1.86 14.44
N LEU A 277 6.45 0.86 13.60
CA LEU A 277 5.67 -0.38 13.48
C LEU A 277 5.73 -1.23 14.75
N PHE A 278 6.80 -1.12 15.52
CA PHE A 278 7.08 -2.00 16.64
C PHE A 278 7.53 -1.21 17.87
N ARG A 279 7.43 -1.85 19.02
CA ARG A 279 7.89 -1.34 20.30
C ARG A 279 9.40 -1.47 20.43
N ARG A 280 10.07 -0.35 20.74
CA ARG A 280 11.54 -0.31 20.86
C ARG A 280 12.06 -0.85 22.19
N ASP A 281 11.19 -1.01 23.20
CA ASP A 281 11.53 -1.52 24.53
C ASP A 281 11.49 -3.06 24.62
N ARG A 282 11.25 -3.75 23.49
CA ARG A 282 11.10 -5.21 23.43
C ARG A 282 11.94 -5.81 22.31
N PRO A 283 12.36 -7.09 22.44
CA PRO A 283 12.97 -7.81 21.33
C PRO A 283 12.07 -7.82 20.10
N VAL A 284 12.68 -7.79 18.90
CA VAL A 284 11.96 -7.86 17.62
C VAL A 284 12.31 -9.17 16.95
N HIS A 285 11.28 -9.95 16.59
CA HIS A 285 11.42 -11.17 15.81
C HIS A 285 10.93 -10.92 14.39
N LEU A 286 11.59 -11.52 13.40
CA LEU A 286 11.19 -11.48 12.00
C LEU A 286 10.94 -12.93 11.56
N LEU A 287 9.68 -13.29 11.35
CA LEU A 287 9.28 -14.61 10.90
C LEU A 287 9.36 -14.67 9.38
N LYS A 288 10.41 -15.34 8.91
CA LYS A 288 10.77 -15.43 7.49
C LYS A 288 10.64 -16.86 6.99
N GLY A 289 10.11 -17.01 5.78
CA GLY A 289 9.96 -18.27 5.09
C GLY A 289 10.76 -18.30 3.79
N GLU A 290 10.12 -18.83 2.75
CA GLU A 290 10.74 -19.04 1.43
C GLU A 290 11.00 -17.74 0.66
N GLU A 291 10.21 -16.67 0.88
CA GLU A 291 10.44 -15.38 0.23
C GLU A 291 11.84 -14.85 0.58
N ALA A 292 12.70 -14.64 -0.41
CA ALA A 292 14.05 -14.14 -0.21
C ALA A 292 14.06 -12.77 0.48
N GLY A 293 13.06 -11.96 0.17
CA GLY A 293 12.87 -10.62 0.71
C GLY A 293 13.63 -9.57 -0.10
N MET A 294 13.02 -8.38 -0.21
CA MET A 294 13.67 -7.26 -0.91
C MET A 294 14.67 -6.57 0.02
N ASP A 295 14.28 -6.23 1.23
CA ASP A 295 15.12 -5.38 2.09
C ASP A 295 15.08 -5.73 3.57
N ILE A 296 14.52 -6.89 3.95
CA ILE A 296 14.57 -7.36 5.34
C ILE A 296 15.99 -7.41 5.89
N HIS A 297 16.95 -7.96 5.14
CA HIS A 297 18.33 -8.08 5.60
C HIS A 297 19.03 -6.72 5.69
N MET A 298 18.66 -5.78 4.81
CA MET A 298 19.11 -4.39 4.88
C MET A 298 18.55 -3.67 6.11
N PHE A 299 17.29 -3.93 6.45
CA PHE A 299 16.65 -3.41 7.65
C PHE A 299 17.27 -3.98 8.92
N VAL A 300 17.57 -5.28 8.97
CA VAL A 300 18.25 -5.93 10.11
C VAL A 300 19.60 -5.25 10.40
N ASP A 301 20.38 -4.95 9.37
CA ASP A 301 21.64 -4.21 9.51
C ASP A 301 21.43 -2.76 9.98
N ALA A 302 20.48 -2.04 9.38
CA ALA A 302 20.13 -0.68 9.80
C ALA A 302 19.67 -0.63 11.26
N PHE A 303 18.89 -1.62 11.68
CA PHE A 303 18.42 -1.78 13.04
C PHE A 303 19.57 -2.06 13.98
N LYS A 304 20.48 -2.99 13.65
CA LYS A 304 21.67 -3.29 14.46
C LYS A 304 22.51 -2.04 14.68
N ARG A 305 22.73 -1.24 13.63
CA ARG A 305 23.45 0.04 13.73
C ARG A 305 22.75 1.06 14.62
N ARG A 306 21.41 1.14 14.58
CA ARG A 306 20.63 2.13 15.34
C ARG A 306 20.38 1.74 16.80
N MET A 307 20.12 0.47 17.06
CA MET A 307 19.65 -0.04 18.36
C MET A 307 20.74 -0.79 19.14
N GLY A 308 21.88 -1.10 18.52
CA GLY A 308 22.98 -1.85 19.13
C GLY A 308 22.79 -3.37 19.17
N TYR A 309 21.65 -3.88 18.69
CA TYR A 309 21.36 -5.31 18.58
C TYR A 309 20.56 -5.59 17.30
N ALA A 310 20.63 -6.81 16.77
CA ALA A 310 19.88 -7.19 15.57
C ALA A 310 18.49 -7.79 15.92
N PRO A 311 17.45 -7.52 15.11
CA PRO A 311 16.23 -8.32 15.15
C PRO A 311 16.54 -9.79 14.86
N ARG A 312 15.83 -10.69 15.53
CA ARG A 312 16.06 -12.13 15.36
C ARG A 312 15.23 -12.68 14.22
N ILE A 313 15.88 -13.18 13.17
CA ILE A 313 15.21 -13.91 12.10
C ILE A 313 14.91 -15.33 12.58
N ILE A 314 13.65 -15.74 12.48
CA ILE A 314 13.14 -17.06 12.87
C ILE A 314 12.31 -17.64 11.72
N THR A 315 12.18 -18.96 11.71
CA THR A 315 11.36 -19.70 10.74
C THR A 315 10.10 -20.27 11.40
N PRO A 316 9.07 -20.68 10.63
CA PRO A 316 7.90 -21.35 11.20
C PRO A 316 8.24 -22.59 12.06
N ALA A 317 9.32 -23.30 11.73
CA ALA A 317 9.80 -24.45 12.48
C ALA A 317 10.35 -24.10 13.87
N ASP A 318 10.77 -22.85 14.08
CA ASP A 318 11.29 -22.37 15.36
C ASP A 318 10.16 -22.01 16.35
N LEU A 319 8.91 -21.90 15.91
CA LEU A 319 7.79 -21.44 16.74
C LEU A 319 7.29 -22.51 17.73
N ARG A 320 6.95 -22.07 18.93
CA ARG A 320 6.33 -22.89 19.99
C ARG A 320 5.18 -22.14 20.64
N LEU A 321 4.12 -22.87 20.96
CA LEU A 321 3.07 -22.40 21.86
C LEU A 321 3.32 -23.03 23.23
N VAL A 322 3.56 -22.19 24.23
CA VAL A 322 3.73 -22.63 25.62
C VAL A 322 2.46 -22.27 26.38
N PRO A 323 1.81 -23.21 27.09
CA PRO A 323 0.65 -22.90 27.91
C PRO A 323 0.97 -21.82 28.96
N ASP A 324 0.08 -20.84 29.09
CA ASP A 324 0.18 -19.77 30.08
C ASP A 324 -1.21 -19.38 30.57
N ALA A 325 -1.55 -19.82 31.78
CA ALA A 325 -2.82 -19.51 32.44
C ALA A 325 -3.03 -18.00 32.70
N ARG A 326 -1.97 -17.19 32.65
CA ARG A 326 -2.05 -15.73 32.79
C ARG A 326 -2.32 -15.00 31.47
N SER A 327 -2.09 -15.67 30.34
CA SER A 327 -2.33 -15.10 29.02
C SER A 327 -3.83 -15.16 28.71
N LYS A 328 -4.37 -14.09 28.10
CA LYS A 328 -5.79 -14.03 27.70
C LYS A 328 -6.15 -15.12 26.69
N SER A 329 -5.20 -15.60 25.90
CA SER A 329 -5.38 -16.68 24.94
C SER A 329 -5.04 -18.07 25.49
N GLY A 330 -4.53 -18.16 26.72
CA GLY A 330 -4.02 -19.39 27.31
C GLY A 330 -2.63 -19.80 26.83
N TYR A 331 -1.99 -19.02 25.95
CA TYR A 331 -0.66 -19.34 25.41
C TYR A 331 0.30 -18.15 25.41
N LYS A 332 1.60 -18.46 25.47
CA LYS A 332 2.69 -17.59 25.05
C LYS A 332 3.24 -18.08 23.72
N LEU A 333 3.37 -17.14 22.77
CA LEU A 333 4.15 -17.37 21.57
C LEU A 333 5.64 -17.32 21.91
N CYS A 334 6.37 -18.36 21.55
CA CYS A 334 7.80 -18.48 21.80
C CYS A 334 8.55 -18.93 20.53
N ALA A 335 9.86 -18.70 20.49
CA ALA A 335 10.78 -19.25 19.50
C ALA A 335 11.85 -20.09 20.21
N VAL A 336 12.25 -21.22 19.62
CA VAL A 336 13.41 -21.99 20.09
C VAL A 336 14.64 -21.09 20.07
N SER A 337 15.34 -20.97 21.19
CA SER A 337 16.58 -20.22 21.30
C SER A 337 17.73 -21.02 20.68
N LYS A 338 18.32 -20.48 19.61
CA LYS A 338 19.56 -21.01 19.03
C LYS A 338 20.72 -20.36 19.76
N LYS A 339 21.79 -21.11 20.05
CA LYS A 339 23.01 -20.52 20.62
C LYS A 339 23.49 -19.40 19.68
N PRO A 340 23.82 -18.20 20.20
CA PRO A 340 24.33 -17.13 19.35
C PRO A 340 25.59 -17.60 18.62
N GLU A 341 25.69 -17.30 17.33
CA GLU A 341 26.94 -17.48 16.59
C GLU A 341 28.00 -16.50 17.14
N ARG A 342 29.28 -16.88 17.10
CA ARG A 342 30.37 -16.06 17.63
C ARG A 342 30.37 -14.69 16.93
N GLY A 343 30.15 -13.61 17.70
CA GLY A 343 30.30 -12.22 17.22
C GLY A 343 29.03 -11.39 17.20
N ASP A 344 27.86 -11.96 17.50
CA ASP A 344 26.65 -11.17 17.68
C ASP A 344 26.59 -10.56 19.09
N ALA A 345 26.55 -9.23 19.14
CA ALA A 345 26.15 -8.50 20.34
C ALA A 345 24.69 -8.88 20.64
N VAL A 346 24.52 -9.74 21.61
CA VAL A 346 23.21 -10.17 22.10
C VAL A 346 22.73 -9.11 23.08
N PRO A 347 21.47 -8.65 23.04
CA PRO A 347 20.87 -8.01 24.21
C PRO A 347 21.07 -8.91 25.42
N ASP A 348 20.98 -8.38 26.65
CA ASP A 348 20.84 -9.23 27.81
C ASP A 348 19.46 -9.94 27.76
N VAL A 349 19.35 -11.00 26.96
CA VAL A 349 18.13 -11.80 26.75
C VAL A 349 18.00 -12.89 27.81
N SER A 350 18.97 -12.99 28.74
CA SER A 350 18.99 -14.00 29.80
C SER A 350 17.71 -13.99 30.64
N THR A 351 17.03 -12.84 30.74
CA THR A 351 15.74 -12.67 31.42
C THR A 351 14.50 -13.10 30.62
N PHE A 352 14.60 -13.42 29.32
CA PHE A 352 13.44 -13.77 28.48
C PHE A 352 13.43 -15.21 27.97
N SER A 353 14.49 -15.98 28.21
CA SER A 353 14.58 -17.39 27.85
C SER A 353 14.22 -18.31 29.02
N PHE A 354 13.52 -19.40 28.77
CA PHE A 354 13.19 -20.43 29.76
C PHE A 354 13.12 -21.82 29.09
N ILE A 355 13.09 -22.88 29.90
CA ILE A 355 13.00 -24.25 29.39
C ILE A 355 11.54 -24.65 29.25
N SER A 356 11.16 -25.17 28.09
CA SER A 356 9.84 -25.74 27.81
C SER A 356 10.00 -27.00 26.98
N ASN A 357 9.42 -28.12 27.42
CA ASN A 357 9.50 -29.42 26.75
C ASN A 357 10.94 -29.85 26.39
N GLY A 358 11.92 -29.51 27.25
CA GLY A 358 13.33 -29.81 27.02
C GLY A 358 14.06 -28.88 26.06
N GLU A 359 13.36 -27.92 25.44
CA GLU A 359 13.96 -26.89 24.58
C GLU A 359 14.14 -25.58 25.37
N VAL A 360 15.24 -24.87 25.10
CA VAL A 360 15.36 -23.47 25.54
C VAL A 360 14.56 -22.63 24.57
N VAL A 361 13.55 -21.93 25.05
CA VAL A 361 12.67 -21.07 24.27
C VAL A 361 12.73 -19.65 24.79
N GLU A 362 12.51 -18.67 23.93
CA GLU A 362 12.34 -17.26 24.30
C GLU A 362 10.97 -16.75 23.87
N GLN A 363 10.39 -15.85 24.65
CA GLN A 363 9.09 -15.29 24.35
C GLN A 363 9.15 -14.30 23.17
N ILE A 364 8.21 -14.43 22.23
CA ILE A 364 7.98 -13.48 21.15
C ILE A 364 6.95 -12.45 21.62
N TYR A 365 7.34 -11.18 21.62
CA TYR A 365 6.48 -10.05 22.01
C TYR A 365 5.87 -9.34 20.80
N GLN A 366 6.59 -9.35 19.68
CA GLN A 366 6.22 -8.67 18.45
C GLN A 366 6.93 -9.35 17.29
N VAL A 367 6.28 -9.40 16.12
CA VAL A 367 6.80 -10.16 14.99
C VAL A 367 6.53 -9.48 13.64
N GLY A 368 7.57 -9.39 12.81
CA GLY A 368 7.44 -9.00 11.40
C GLY A 368 7.25 -10.24 10.54
N LEU A 369 6.40 -10.16 9.51
CA LEU A 369 6.08 -11.31 8.68
C LEU A 369 6.66 -11.16 7.28
N GLU A 370 7.35 -12.22 6.85
CA GLU A 370 7.86 -12.38 5.49
C GLU A 370 7.65 -13.82 5.04
N LEU A 371 6.35 -14.15 4.91
CA LEU A 371 5.84 -15.46 4.56
C LEU A 371 4.89 -15.34 3.37
N HIS A 372 4.99 -16.28 2.44
CA HIS A 372 3.92 -16.46 1.47
C HIS A 372 2.63 -16.88 2.17
N GLN A 373 1.49 -16.56 1.56
CA GLN A 373 0.18 -16.84 2.13
C GLN A 373 -0.03 -18.34 2.39
N ARG A 374 0.50 -19.22 1.54
CA ARG A 374 0.46 -20.67 1.79
C ARG A 374 1.24 -21.11 3.03
N GLU A 375 2.36 -20.44 3.33
CA GLU A 375 3.18 -20.73 4.51
C GLU A 375 2.44 -20.26 5.77
N LEU A 376 1.76 -19.11 5.69
CA LEU A 376 0.88 -18.62 6.74
C LEU A 376 -0.23 -19.65 7.02
N LEU A 377 -0.97 -20.07 6.00
CA LEU A 377 -2.14 -20.96 6.15
C LEU A 377 -1.80 -22.43 6.44
N ALA A 378 -0.54 -22.82 6.28
CA ALA A 378 -0.03 -24.12 6.70
C ALA A 378 0.09 -24.26 8.23
N MET A 379 0.17 -23.14 8.97
CA MET A 379 0.25 -23.15 10.43
C MET A 379 -1.08 -23.54 11.08
N LYS A 380 -0.99 -24.07 12.32
CA LYS A 380 -2.17 -24.40 13.13
C LYS A 380 -2.94 -23.13 13.51
N PRO A 381 -4.28 -23.20 13.65
CA PRO A 381 -5.11 -22.03 13.99
C PRO A 381 -4.65 -21.28 15.25
N GLU A 382 -4.27 -22.00 16.30
CA GLU A 382 -3.81 -21.38 17.57
C GLU A 382 -2.51 -20.60 17.38
N MET A 383 -1.59 -21.12 16.54
CA MET A 383 -0.34 -20.43 16.22
C MET A 383 -0.63 -19.14 15.46
N LEU A 384 -1.53 -19.19 14.47
CA LEU A 384 -1.93 -18.03 13.70
C LEU A 384 -2.58 -16.94 14.57
N ARG A 385 -3.45 -17.33 15.50
CA ARG A 385 -4.07 -16.40 16.45
C ARG A 385 -3.00 -15.70 17.29
N GLU A 386 -2.04 -16.45 17.84
CA GLU A 386 -0.97 -15.86 18.64
C GLU A 386 -0.02 -14.95 17.84
N ILE A 387 0.29 -15.30 16.60
CA ILE A 387 1.04 -14.43 15.68
C ILE A 387 0.25 -13.15 15.39
N SER A 388 -1.06 -13.27 15.13
CA SER A 388 -1.92 -12.14 14.77
C SER A 388 -1.97 -11.08 15.87
N MET A 389 -1.93 -11.50 17.14
CA MET A 389 -1.91 -10.60 18.28
C MET A 389 -0.61 -9.80 18.43
N ARG A 390 0.47 -10.22 17.76
CA ARG A 390 1.84 -9.68 17.92
C ARG A 390 2.44 -9.14 16.63
N CYS A 391 1.83 -9.45 15.48
CA CYS A 391 2.31 -8.97 14.20
C CYS A 391 2.14 -7.45 14.08
N PHE A 392 3.15 -6.76 13.53
CA PHE A 392 3.08 -5.31 13.35
C PHE A 392 2.45 -4.87 12.02
N ASN A 393 2.43 -5.72 10.99
CA ASN A 393 1.43 -5.61 9.92
C ASN A 393 0.20 -6.40 10.34
N ASP A 394 -0.95 -5.73 10.47
CA ASP A 394 -2.21 -6.38 10.84
C ASP A 394 -2.62 -7.46 9.83
N MET A 395 -3.19 -8.58 10.32
CA MET A 395 -3.65 -9.65 9.43
C MET A 395 -4.74 -9.19 8.46
N ARG A 396 -5.56 -8.21 8.84
CA ARG A 396 -6.53 -7.58 7.93
C ARG A 396 -5.81 -6.86 6.78
N THR A 397 -4.67 -6.22 7.04
CA THR A 397 -3.84 -5.64 5.99
C THR A 397 -3.24 -6.72 5.08
N ILE A 398 -2.68 -7.77 5.68
CA ILE A 398 -2.00 -8.85 4.94
C ILE A 398 -2.96 -9.66 4.06
N LEU A 399 -4.18 -9.93 4.55
CA LEU A 399 -5.13 -10.82 3.89
C LEU A 399 -6.21 -10.09 3.08
N LEU A 400 -6.56 -8.84 3.45
CA LEU A 400 -7.57 -8.04 2.72
C LEU A 400 -6.91 -6.99 1.83
N VAL A 401 -6.11 -6.09 2.41
CA VAL A 401 -5.59 -4.91 1.67
C VAL A 401 -4.60 -5.31 0.58
N HIS A 402 -3.80 -6.34 0.82
CA HIS A 402 -2.88 -6.87 -0.19
C HIS A 402 -3.59 -7.63 -1.34
N ASP A 403 -4.82 -8.11 -1.13
CA ASP A 403 -5.54 -8.86 -2.16
C ASP A 403 -5.94 -7.91 -3.30
N LYS A 404 -5.65 -8.29 -4.55
CA LYS A 404 -5.91 -7.41 -5.71
C LYS A 404 -7.39 -7.05 -5.87
N ARG A 405 -8.30 -7.88 -5.33
CA ARG A 405 -9.73 -7.60 -5.31
C ARG A 405 -10.08 -6.36 -4.47
N MET A 406 -9.24 -5.96 -3.51
CA MET A 406 -9.46 -4.75 -2.71
C MET A 406 -9.65 -3.49 -3.59
N LEU A 407 -8.92 -3.38 -4.71
CA LEU A 407 -9.07 -2.26 -5.63
C LEU A 407 -10.49 -2.18 -6.22
N GLY A 408 -11.05 -3.33 -6.62
CA GLY A 408 -12.43 -3.39 -7.11
C GLY A 408 -13.46 -3.12 -6.01
N ILE A 409 -13.20 -3.59 -4.78
CA ILE A 409 -14.04 -3.30 -3.62
C ILE A 409 -14.08 -1.79 -3.33
N ILE A 410 -12.94 -1.11 -3.35
CA ILE A 410 -12.86 0.35 -3.17
C ILE A 410 -13.73 1.05 -4.22
N LYS A 411 -13.58 0.71 -5.51
CA LYS A 411 -14.38 1.31 -6.59
C LYS A 411 -15.88 1.11 -6.42
N GLN A 412 -16.30 -0.07 -5.97
CA GLN A 412 -17.71 -0.38 -5.70
C GLN A 412 -18.26 0.39 -4.50
N GLU A 413 -17.43 0.74 -3.52
CA GLU A 413 -17.86 1.41 -2.29
C GLU A 413 -17.89 2.94 -2.36
N LEU A 414 -17.31 3.56 -3.41
CA LEU A 414 -17.13 5.02 -3.47
C LEU A 414 -18.44 5.79 -3.22
N ALA A 415 -19.53 5.43 -3.90
CA ALA A 415 -20.81 6.12 -3.76
C ALA A 415 -21.37 6.00 -2.33
N ARG A 416 -21.30 4.80 -1.73
CA ARG A 416 -21.75 4.56 -0.35
C ARG A 416 -20.90 5.32 0.65
N GLN A 417 -19.58 5.33 0.48
CA GLN A 417 -18.67 6.07 1.36
C GLN A 417 -18.87 7.58 1.29
N VAL A 418 -19.22 8.12 0.12
CA VAL A 418 -19.62 9.53 -0.03
C VAL A 418 -20.94 9.79 0.69
N PHE A 419 -21.96 8.95 0.46
CA PHE A 419 -23.25 9.08 1.12
C PHE A 419 -23.15 9.05 2.65
N LEU A 420 -22.27 8.20 3.19
CA LEU A 420 -22.02 8.09 4.63
C LEU A 420 -21.07 9.18 5.18
N GLY A 421 -20.55 10.08 4.33
CA GLY A 421 -19.62 11.13 4.75
C GLY A 421 -18.23 10.63 5.17
N ILE A 422 -17.87 9.39 4.83
CA ILE A 422 -16.57 8.78 5.12
C ILE A 422 -15.49 9.39 4.23
N ILE A 423 -15.80 9.58 2.94
CA ILE A 423 -14.96 10.32 2.00
C ILE A 423 -15.79 11.44 1.36
N THR A 424 -15.12 12.50 0.95
CA THR A 424 -15.72 13.57 0.16
C THR A 424 -15.94 13.15 -1.29
N GLU A 425 -16.84 13.83 -2.00
CA GLU A 425 -17.01 13.66 -3.45
C GLU A 425 -15.67 13.80 -4.20
N ARG A 426 -14.86 14.79 -3.80
CA ARG A 426 -13.52 15.01 -4.37
C ARG A 426 -12.61 13.81 -4.16
N GLN A 427 -12.60 13.22 -2.97
CA GLN A 427 -11.81 12.03 -2.69
C GLN A 427 -12.31 10.82 -3.49
N ALA A 428 -13.62 10.65 -3.65
CA ALA A 428 -14.20 9.61 -4.48
C ALA A 428 -13.77 9.75 -5.95
N MET A 429 -13.82 10.97 -6.51
CA MET A 429 -13.33 11.26 -7.87
C MET A 429 -11.83 10.96 -8.01
N ILE A 430 -11.04 11.32 -7.00
CA ILE A 430 -9.59 11.02 -6.97
C ILE A 430 -9.36 9.51 -6.96
N LEU A 431 -10.10 8.74 -6.17
CA LEU A 431 -9.97 7.29 -6.14
C LEU A 431 -10.41 6.65 -7.45
N ASP A 432 -11.56 7.07 -7.98
CA ASP A 432 -12.11 6.53 -9.22
C ASP A 432 -11.13 6.71 -10.40
N ARG A 433 -10.54 7.91 -10.52
CA ARG A 433 -9.54 8.21 -11.55
C ARG A 433 -8.17 7.61 -11.25
N SER A 434 -7.83 7.31 -9.99
CA SER A 434 -6.47 6.89 -9.64
C SER A 434 -6.35 5.41 -9.34
N ILE A 435 -7.44 4.65 -9.33
CA ILE A 435 -7.43 3.19 -9.21
C ILE A 435 -7.78 2.59 -10.57
N ALA A 436 -6.98 1.62 -11.02
CA ALA A 436 -7.28 0.88 -12.24
C ALA A 436 -8.62 0.14 -12.12
N ASP A 437 -9.47 0.21 -13.15
CA ASP A 437 -10.75 -0.49 -13.18
C ASP A 437 -10.51 -1.98 -12.98
N THR A 438 -11.01 -2.52 -11.87
CA THR A 438 -10.70 -3.88 -11.42
C THR A 438 -12.02 -4.61 -11.17
N TYR A 439 -12.36 -5.54 -12.06
CA TYR A 439 -13.58 -6.33 -11.98
C TYR A 439 -13.36 -7.58 -11.14
N LEU A 440 -14.29 -7.80 -10.20
CA LEU A 440 -14.22 -8.91 -9.28
C LEU A 440 -14.82 -10.17 -9.91
N PRO A 441 -14.30 -11.36 -9.58
CA PRO A 441 -14.97 -12.62 -9.88
C PRO A 441 -16.41 -12.63 -9.37
N GLY A 442 -17.33 -13.14 -10.19
CA GLY A 442 -18.77 -13.17 -9.89
C GLY A 442 -19.51 -11.82 -9.96
N SER A 443 -18.81 -10.71 -10.25
CA SER A 443 -19.42 -9.38 -10.25
C SER A 443 -20.27 -9.08 -11.49
N ASN A 444 -21.14 -8.08 -11.38
CA ASN A 444 -21.97 -7.63 -12.50
C ASN A 444 -21.12 -6.98 -13.60
N GLU A 445 -20.08 -6.22 -13.22
CA GLU A 445 -19.15 -5.59 -14.16
C GLU A 445 -18.43 -6.63 -15.03
N LEU A 446 -18.06 -7.76 -14.42
CA LEU A 446 -17.48 -8.88 -15.15
C LEU A 446 -18.49 -9.55 -16.10
N ARG A 447 -19.75 -9.65 -15.69
CA ARG A 447 -20.83 -10.18 -16.55
C ARG A 447 -21.09 -9.25 -17.74
N ASP A 448 -21.10 -7.95 -17.52
CA ASP A 448 -21.26 -6.96 -18.57
C ASP A 448 -20.08 -7.01 -19.55
N LEU A 449 -18.85 -7.15 -19.03
CA LEU A 449 -17.66 -7.35 -19.87
C LEU A 449 -17.74 -8.64 -20.70
N LEU A 450 -18.26 -9.74 -20.14
CA LEU A 450 -18.47 -10.98 -20.88
C LEU A 450 -19.41 -10.75 -22.08
N ILE A 451 -20.58 -10.15 -21.84
CA ILE A 451 -21.56 -9.85 -22.89
C ILE A 451 -20.95 -8.93 -23.95
N HIS A 452 -20.21 -7.91 -23.52
CA HIS A 452 -19.56 -6.98 -24.44
C HIS A 452 -18.47 -7.67 -25.28
N SER A 453 -17.69 -8.57 -24.67
CA SER A 453 -16.64 -9.36 -25.34
C SER A 453 -17.22 -10.33 -26.39
N GLU A 454 -18.45 -10.83 -26.21
CA GLU A 454 -19.12 -11.67 -27.22
C GLU A 454 -19.45 -10.88 -28.49
N ALA A 455 -19.79 -9.59 -28.34
CA ALA A 455 -20.07 -8.71 -29.46
C ALA A 455 -18.81 -8.07 -30.08
N HIS A 456 -17.75 -7.89 -29.28
CA HIS A 456 -16.54 -7.15 -29.63
C HIS A 456 -15.28 -7.87 -29.12
N PRO A 457 -14.78 -8.89 -29.84
CA PRO A 457 -13.61 -9.68 -29.39
C PRO A 457 -12.35 -8.83 -29.13
N GLU A 458 -12.20 -7.70 -29.82
CA GLU A 458 -11.06 -6.79 -29.70
C GLU A 458 -10.93 -6.14 -28.32
N VAL A 459 -12.04 -5.98 -27.58
CA VAL A 459 -12.10 -5.39 -26.24
C VAL A 459 -11.13 -6.06 -25.28
N ARG A 460 -10.87 -7.35 -25.48
CA ARG A 460 -9.90 -8.14 -24.72
C ARG A 460 -8.53 -7.45 -24.60
N GLN A 461 -8.08 -6.76 -25.64
CA GLN A 461 -6.75 -6.12 -25.69
C GLN A 461 -6.60 -5.00 -24.65
N ASP A 462 -7.72 -4.46 -24.17
CA ASP A 462 -7.80 -3.41 -23.17
C ASP A 462 -7.75 -3.93 -21.73
N TYR A 463 -7.57 -5.24 -21.53
CA TYR A 463 -7.59 -5.86 -20.21
C TYR A 463 -6.41 -6.79 -19.95
N ILE A 464 -6.17 -7.05 -18.67
CA ILE A 464 -5.21 -8.02 -18.17
C ILE A 464 -5.87 -8.88 -17.09
N LEU A 465 -5.49 -10.15 -17.01
CA LEU A 465 -5.86 -11.05 -15.92
C LEU A 465 -4.73 -11.06 -14.90
N LYS A 466 -5.07 -10.81 -13.63
CA LYS A 466 -4.11 -10.88 -12.53
C LYS A 466 -4.58 -11.88 -11.46
N PRO A 467 -3.76 -12.88 -11.11
CA PRO A 467 -4.05 -13.73 -9.96
C PRO A 467 -4.18 -12.90 -8.68
N ILE A 468 -5.17 -13.22 -7.85
CA ILE A 468 -5.56 -12.38 -6.70
C ILE A 468 -4.48 -12.23 -5.62
N ARG A 469 -3.58 -13.22 -5.49
CA ARG A 469 -2.60 -13.36 -4.38
C ARG A 469 -1.13 -13.36 -4.81
N SER A 470 -0.84 -13.35 -6.11
CA SER A 470 0.54 -13.37 -6.62
C SER A 470 1.24 -12.02 -6.41
N GLY A 471 2.57 -12.01 -6.43
CA GLY A 471 3.39 -10.80 -6.42
C GLY A 471 4.37 -10.81 -7.60
N LYS A 472 5.16 -9.73 -7.77
CA LYS A 472 6.24 -9.64 -8.77
C LYS A 472 5.79 -9.90 -10.22
N GLY A 473 4.50 -9.68 -10.52
CA GLY A 473 3.92 -9.91 -11.84
C GLY A 473 3.64 -11.39 -12.19
N ASP A 474 3.82 -12.30 -11.24
CA ASP A 474 3.65 -13.73 -11.49
C ASP A 474 2.19 -14.08 -11.87
N GLY A 475 2.07 -14.86 -12.96
CA GLY A 475 0.80 -15.31 -13.54
C GLY A 475 -0.06 -14.22 -14.21
N ILE A 476 0.45 -12.99 -14.41
CA ILE A 476 -0.29 -11.97 -15.18
C ILE A 476 -0.38 -12.39 -16.64
N LYS A 477 -1.60 -12.35 -17.20
CA LYS A 477 -1.84 -12.56 -18.64
C LYS A 477 -2.37 -11.29 -19.26
N PHE A 478 -1.73 -10.84 -20.34
CA PHE A 478 -2.21 -9.69 -21.11
C PHE A 478 -3.26 -10.16 -22.10
N GLY A 479 -4.36 -9.41 -22.20
CA GLY A 479 -5.44 -9.75 -23.11
C GLY A 479 -4.97 -9.78 -24.56
N ASP A 480 -4.00 -8.95 -24.97
CA ASP A 480 -3.41 -9.02 -26.32
C ASP A 480 -2.51 -10.25 -26.58
N SER A 481 -2.27 -11.10 -25.56
CA SER A 481 -1.32 -12.21 -25.60
C SER A 481 -1.98 -13.60 -25.44
N ILE A 482 -3.31 -13.67 -25.36
CA ILE A 482 -4.08 -14.93 -25.33
C ILE A 482 -4.89 -15.09 -26.63
N THR A 483 -5.78 -16.06 -26.77
CA THR A 483 -6.80 -16.09 -27.84
C THR A 483 -8.17 -15.61 -27.36
N ASP A 484 -9.09 -15.36 -28.29
CA ASP A 484 -10.46 -14.95 -27.95
C ASP A 484 -11.18 -16.07 -27.18
N GLU A 485 -10.95 -17.33 -27.58
CA GLU A 485 -11.46 -18.51 -26.88
C GLU A 485 -10.92 -18.61 -25.46
N GLU A 486 -9.60 -18.40 -25.28
CA GLU A 486 -8.96 -18.41 -23.97
C GLU A 486 -9.51 -17.31 -23.05
N TRP A 487 -9.76 -16.12 -23.60
CA TRP A 487 -10.36 -15.00 -22.87
C TRP A 487 -11.79 -15.27 -22.46
N MET A 488 -12.62 -15.72 -23.40
CA MET A 488 -14.00 -16.06 -23.11
C MET A 488 -14.10 -17.18 -22.08
N ALA A 489 -13.22 -18.19 -22.17
CA ALA A 489 -13.11 -19.24 -21.17
C ALA A 489 -12.69 -18.69 -19.80
N ALA A 490 -11.74 -17.75 -19.77
CA ALA A 490 -11.29 -17.13 -18.54
C ALA A 490 -12.39 -16.28 -17.88
N LEU A 491 -13.13 -15.45 -18.63
CA LEU A 491 -14.25 -14.66 -18.10
C LEU A 491 -15.35 -15.57 -17.53
N LYS A 492 -15.74 -16.61 -18.26
CA LYS A 492 -16.74 -17.59 -17.81
C LYS A 492 -16.29 -18.33 -16.55
N LEU A 493 -15.01 -18.70 -16.47
CA LEU A 493 -14.42 -19.30 -15.28
C LEU A 493 -14.52 -18.36 -14.07
N GLN A 494 -14.19 -17.07 -14.24
CA GLN A 494 -14.27 -16.08 -13.16
C GLN A 494 -15.72 -15.77 -12.72
N LEU A 495 -16.73 -16.13 -13.51
CA LEU A 495 -18.16 -16.04 -13.13
C LEU A 495 -18.71 -17.33 -12.51
N SER A 496 -17.89 -18.37 -12.40
CA SER A 496 -18.35 -19.66 -11.89
C SER A 496 -18.55 -19.62 -10.37
N PRO A 497 -19.67 -20.12 -9.83
CA PRO A 497 -19.98 -20.04 -8.39
C PRO A 497 -19.05 -20.87 -7.51
N ASN A 498 -18.44 -21.92 -8.08
CA ASN A 498 -17.54 -22.85 -7.39
C ASN A 498 -16.05 -22.61 -7.75
N LEU A 499 -15.68 -21.37 -8.03
CA LEU A 499 -14.32 -21.02 -8.40
C LEU A 499 -13.36 -21.17 -7.20
N GLU A 500 -12.34 -22.00 -7.37
CA GLU A 500 -11.24 -22.16 -6.41
C GLU A 500 -10.40 -20.88 -6.32
N LEU A 501 -9.97 -20.53 -5.11
CA LEU A 501 -9.21 -19.29 -4.84
C LEU A 501 -7.87 -19.25 -5.57
N GLU A 502 -7.23 -20.39 -5.79
CA GLU A 502 -5.96 -20.52 -6.50
C GLU A 502 -6.08 -20.19 -7.99
N ARG A 503 -7.29 -20.35 -8.55
CA ARG A 503 -7.60 -20.07 -9.96
C ARG A 503 -8.28 -18.71 -10.14
N CYS A 504 -8.49 -18.01 -9.03
CA CYS A 504 -9.17 -16.73 -8.98
C CYS A 504 -8.26 -15.61 -9.50
N CYS A 505 -8.78 -14.81 -10.43
CA CYS A 505 -8.11 -13.67 -11.03
C CYS A 505 -9.04 -12.47 -11.04
N VAL A 506 -8.51 -11.28 -10.80
CA VAL A 506 -9.21 -10.06 -11.20
C VAL A 506 -9.01 -9.80 -12.69
N ILE A 507 -10.00 -9.21 -13.33
CA ILE A 507 -9.89 -8.65 -14.67
C ILE A 507 -9.68 -7.15 -14.47
N GLN A 508 -8.51 -6.65 -14.83
CA GLN A 508 -8.17 -5.24 -14.64
C GLN A 508 -8.01 -4.57 -16.01
N ARG A 509 -8.55 -3.36 -16.18
CA ARG A 509 -8.27 -2.56 -17.37
C ARG A 509 -6.76 -2.36 -17.48
N ARG A 510 -6.22 -2.66 -18.65
CA ARG A 510 -4.84 -2.39 -19.02
C ARG A 510 -4.62 -0.88 -19.01
N ILE A 511 -3.61 -0.45 -18.26
CA ILE A 511 -3.13 0.92 -18.30
C ILE A 511 -2.18 1.04 -19.49
N ILE A 512 -2.39 2.08 -20.30
CA ILE A 512 -1.43 2.47 -21.34
C ILE A 512 -0.51 3.53 -20.72
N PRO A 513 0.72 3.16 -20.33
CA PRO A 513 1.59 4.11 -19.65
C PRO A 513 2.05 5.20 -20.61
N ARG A 514 2.19 6.42 -20.09
CA ARG A 514 3.01 7.45 -20.72
C ARG A 514 4.46 6.97 -20.78
N LEU A 515 5.10 7.17 -21.93
CA LEU A 515 6.50 6.86 -22.13
C LEU A 515 7.36 8.09 -21.88
N TYR A 516 8.52 7.87 -21.27
CA TYR A 516 9.47 8.91 -20.92
C TYR A 516 10.79 8.62 -21.59
N GLY A 517 11.41 9.67 -22.13
CA GLY A 517 12.79 9.59 -22.59
C GLY A 517 13.72 9.46 -21.39
N VAL A 518 14.40 8.32 -21.29
CA VAL A 518 15.25 7.96 -20.16
C VAL A 518 16.58 7.38 -20.62
N VAL A 519 17.58 7.47 -19.74
CA VAL A 519 18.89 6.84 -19.84
C VAL A 519 19.09 5.99 -18.59
N LEU A 520 18.91 4.67 -18.74
CA LEU A 520 18.91 3.73 -17.61
C LEU A 520 20.27 3.08 -17.35
N LYS A 521 21.10 2.95 -18.40
CA LYS A 521 22.36 2.20 -18.36
C LYS A 521 23.56 3.13 -18.50
N ALA A 522 24.74 2.61 -18.13
CA ALA A 522 26.00 3.34 -18.21
C ALA A 522 26.50 3.58 -19.64
N SER A 523 25.93 2.87 -20.63
CA SER A 523 26.16 3.11 -22.06
C SER A 523 25.69 4.47 -22.55
N GLY A 524 24.84 5.18 -21.78
CA GLY A 524 24.24 6.44 -22.23
C GLY A 524 23.11 6.29 -23.24
N GLU A 525 22.68 5.05 -23.52
CA GLU A 525 21.59 4.77 -24.47
C GLU A 525 20.30 5.46 -24.03
N ARG A 526 19.78 6.31 -24.92
CA ARG A 526 18.49 7.00 -24.75
C ARG A 526 17.38 6.11 -25.27
N VAL A 527 16.43 5.80 -24.39
CA VAL A 527 15.29 4.92 -24.67
C VAL A 527 14.00 5.59 -24.24
N SER A 528 12.86 5.10 -24.74
CA SER A 528 11.54 5.61 -24.38
C SER A 528 10.75 4.52 -23.67
N TYR A 529 10.68 4.58 -22.35
CA TYR A 529 10.12 3.53 -21.50
C TYR A 529 9.11 4.07 -20.49
N PRO A 530 8.20 3.21 -19.99
CA PRO A 530 7.29 3.59 -18.93
C PRO A 530 8.03 3.80 -17.60
N LEU A 531 7.41 4.60 -16.73
CA LEU A 531 7.79 4.72 -15.32
C LEU A 531 6.73 4.06 -14.44
N ILE A 532 7.16 3.07 -13.65
CA ILE A 532 6.32 2.40 -12.65
C ILE A 532 6.71 2.96 -11.28
N GLY A 533 5.83 3.78 -10.73
CA GLY A 533 6.04 4.46 -9.46
C GLY A 533 5.60 3.61 -8.28
N THR A 534 6.16 3.92 -7.12
CA THR A 534 5.68 3.41 -5.85
C THR A 534 5.81 4.47 -4.76
N PHE A 535 4.86 4.50 -3.85
CA PHE A 535 4.90 5.36 -2.67
C PHE A 535 4.77 4.53 -1.40
N MET A 536 5.35 5.03 -0.32
CA MET A 536 5.46 4.30 0.93
C MET A 536 4.48 4.85 1.95
N VAL A 537 3.78 3.96 2.64
CA VAL A 537 2.78 4.31 3.65
C VAL A 537 3.05 3.51 4.91
N ILE A 538 3.05 4.17 6.07
CA ILE A 538 3.12 3.49 7.37
C ILE A 538 2.01 4.02 8.27
N ASN A 539 1.19 3.10 8.80
CA ASN A 539 0.04 3.40 9.64
C ASN A 539 -0.93 4.45 9.04
N GLY A 540 -0.99 4.52 7.70
CA GLY A 540 -1.79 5.50 6.94
C GLY A 540 -1.04 6.79 6.57
N GLY A 541 0.11 7.07 7.19
CA GLY A 541 0.94 8.22 6.86
C GLY A 541 1.75 8.01 5.58
N LEU A 542 1.64 8.94 4.62
CA LEU A 542 2.48 8.96 3.41
C LEU A 542 3.92 9.36 3.79
N LEU A 543 4.90 8.56 3.37
CA LEU A 543 6.33 8.84 3.55
C LEU A 543 7.00 9.38 2.28
N GLY A 544 6.24 9.49 1.20
CA GLY A 544 6.64 10.12 -0.06
C GLY A 544 6.71 9.16 -1.23
N LEU A 545 7.05 9.74 -2.39
CA LEU A 545 7.29 9.04 -3.63
C LEU A 545 8.66 8.37 -3.57
N ALA A 546 8.67 7.06 -3.41
CA ALA A 546 9.85 6.35 -2.96
C ALA A 546 10.77 5.92 -4.11
N LEU A 547 10.24 5.16 -5.08
CA LEU A 547 11.04 4.60 -6.16
C LEU A 547 10.25 4.64 -7.47
N TRP A 548 11.00 4.76 -8.57
CA TRP A 548 10.55 4.41 -9.91
C TRP A 548 11.26 3.15 -10.35
N ARG A 549 10.57 2.36 -11.18
CA ARG A 549 11.14 1.26 -11.94
C ARG A 549 10.89 1.51 -13.43
N SER A 550 11.85 1.14 -14.28
CA SER A 550 11.74 1.28 -15.72
C SER A 550 12.52 0.20 -16.47
N SER A 551 11.93 -0.30 -17.57
CA SER A 551 12.48 -1.31 -18.47
C SER A 551 11.71 -1.32 -19.80
N ASP A 552 12.23 -2.04 -20.79
CA ASP A 552 11.51 -2.45 -22.02
C ASP A 552 10.45 -3.53 -21.78
N ASP A 553 10.57 -4.29 -20.68
CA ASP A 553 9.63 -5.34 -20.36
C ASP A 553 8.24 -4.81 -19.94
N ARG A 554 7.19 -5.56 -20.29
CA ARG A 554 5.79 -5.27 -19.92
C ARG A 554 5.55 -5.43 -18.41
N ILE A 555 6.38 -6.25 -17.74
CA ILE A 555 6.38 -6.42 -16.29
C ILE A 555 7.70 -5.92 -15.72
N CYS A 556 7.68 -4.74 -15.12
CA CYS A 556 8.90 -4.12 -14.58
C CYS A 556 9.16 -4.53 -13.12
N ALA A 557 10.09 -5.45 -12.91
CA ALA A 557 10.57 -5.86 -11.59
C ALA A 557 12.09 -5.69 -11.49
N ILE A 558 12.57 -5.18 -10.34
CA ILE A 558 14.01 -5.05 -10.05
C ILE A 558 14.68 -6.45 -10.08
N SER A 559 13.97 -7.46 -9.61
CA SER A 559 14.44 -8.85 -9.62
C SER A 559 14.61 -9.44 -11.03
N HIS A 560 14.00 -8.85 -12.06
CA HIS A 560 14.11 -9.27 -13.45
C HIS A 560 15.01 -8.33 -14.28
N GLY A 561 15.81 -7.49 -13.62
CA GLY A 561 16.76 -6.60 -14.31
C GLY A 561 16.21 -5.21 -14.65
N GLY A 562 15.00 -4.86 -14.20
CA GLY A 562 14.50 -3.50 -14.31
C GLY A 562 15.36 -2.50 -13.54
N ALA A 563 15.65 -1.35 -14.15
CA ALA A 563 16.37 -0.27 -13.48
C ALA A 563 15.46 0.38 -12.43
N TRP A 564 16.07 0.92 -11.38
CA TRP A 564 15.35 1.70 -10.37
C TRP A 564 16.04 3.02 -10.07
N LEU A 565 15.25 4.03 -9.73
CA LEU A 565 15.72 5.38 -9.48
C LEU A 565 14.80 6.11 -8.49
N CYS A 566 15.33 7.18 -7.91
CA CYS A 566 14.62 8.01 -6.95
C CYS A 566 14.11 9.30 -7.61
N SER A 567 13.33 10.05 -6.83
CA SER A 567 12.78 11.35 -7.25
C SER A 567 13.46 12.52 -6.56
N VAL A 568 13.55 13.66 -7.24
CA VAL A 568 14.04 14.92 -6.68
C VAL A 568 13.08 16.05 -6.99
N ILE A 569 13.14 17.11 -6.19
CA ILE A 569 12.34 18.32 -6.36
C ILE A 569 13.21 19.56 -6.12
N ARG A 570 12.87 20.68 -6.75
CA ARG A 570 13.57 21.95 -6.52
C ARG A 570 13.29 22.50 -5.12
N LYS A 571 14.34 22.94 -4.43
CA LYS A 571 14.31 23.45 -3.05
C LYS A 571 13.45 24.70 -2.88
N ASP A 572 13.50 25.62 -3.84
CA ASP A 572 12.70 26.86 -3.86
C ASP A 572 11.19 26.58 -3.95
N LYS A 573 10.81 25.42 -4.49
CA LYS A 573 9.42 24.99 -4.57
C LYS A 573 8.96 24.28 -3.29
N VAL A 574 9.84 23.64 -2.53
CA VAL A 574 9.48 23.02 -1.23
C VAL A 574 9.15 24.08 -0.18
N ALA A 575 9.97 25.13 -0.06
CA ALA A 575 9.77 26.18 0.95
C ALA A 575 8.45 26.98 0.76
N ALA A 576 7.94 27.07 -0.47
CA ALA A 576 6.66 27.73 -0.75
C ALA A 576 5.43 26.86 -0.39
N GLY A 577 5.62 25.56 -0.10
CA GLY A 577 4.56 24.61 0.24
C GLY A 577 4.44 24.28 1.73
N GLU A 578 5.39 24.68 2.57
CA GLU A 578 5.45 24.37 4.01
C GLU A 578 4.91 25.51 4.92
N SER A 579 4.30 26.56 4.37
CA SER A 579 3.68 27.60 5.20
C SER A 579 2.28 27.21 5.70
N VAL A 580 2.12 26.05 6.35
CA VAL A 580 0.97 25.77 7.25
C VAL A 580 1.39 24.79 8.36
N SER A 581 1.20 25.24 9.61
CA SER A 581 1.24 24.54 10.92
C SER A 581 2.58 24.25 11.60
N GLU A 582 3.26 25.30 12.07
CA GLU A 582 3.95 25.25 13.37
C GLU A 582 2.97 25.63 14.48
N THR A 583 2.25 24.64 15.03
CA THR A 583 1.76 24.66 16.42
C THR A 583 1.10 23.32 16.68
N PHE A 584 1.78 22.43 17.39
CA PHE A 584 1.21 21.55 18.43
C PHE A 584 2.41 20.98 19.21
N CYS A 585 2.66 21.57 20.38
CA CYS A 585 3.34 20.90 21.50
C CYS A 585 2.34 20.02 22.22
#